data_AF-D5X2C7-F1
#
_entry.id   AF-D5X2C7-F1
#
_cell.length_a   1.000
_cell.length_b   1.000
_cell.length_c   1.000
_cell.angle_alpha   90.00
_cell.angle_beta   90.00
_cell.angle_gamma   90.00
#
_symmetry.space_group_name_H-M   'P 1'
#
loop_
_entity.id
_entity.type
_entity.pdbx_description
1 polymer ?
#
loop_
_entity_poly.entity_id
_entity_poly.type
_entity_poly.pdbx_seq_one_letter_code
_entity_poly.pdbx_strand_id
1 'polypeptide(L)'
;MTLLNTLTTNSRPVTRNEYGGLQIHTCLSHEEHTALQSLLTRAVEADLLPETYIERSRREFESLNHHIYDVLVAEESVIAVVVLALSYWKDLRKERTRIQKTYFLIQGASDDGVKVTELDGRTCAKRAKNVPALGQLTRHYLGLEPVKCATPYVETRIGYKVVARTPEGTLVSAYDGSVYKPEVWRSEAAQDDHSGGFYY
;
A
#
# COMPACT_ATOMS: atom_id res chain seq x y z
N MET A 1 -22.64 16.10 9.59
CA MET A 1 -21.32 15.94 10.25
C MET A 1 -21.38 15.16 11.57
N THR A 2 -22.51 14.60 11.99
CA THR A 2 -22.72 14.09 13.36
C THR A 2 -22.53 12.58 13.54
N LEU A 3 -22.39 11.79 12.45
CA LEU A 3 -22.29 10.32 12.49
C LEU A 3 -20.87 9.77 12.77
N LEU A 4 -19.82 10.60 12.66
CA LEU A 4 -18.43 10.15 12.84
C LEU A 4 -18.00 10.03 14.31
N ASN A 5 -18.72 10.67 15.24
CA ASN A 5 -18.33 10.75 16.66
C ASN A 5 -18.79 9.54 17.51
N THR A 6 -19.66 8.67 16.99
CA THR A 6 -20.18 7.49 17.70
C THR A 6 -19.63 6.17 17.16
N LEU A 7 -18.61 6.22 16.30
CA LEU A 7 -17.96 5.02 15.76
C LEU A 7 -17.17 4.31 16.85
N THR A 8 -17.85 3.47 17.63
CA THR A 8 -17.27 2.55 18.61
C THR A 8 -16.11 1.79 17.99
N THR A 9 -15.02 1.64 18.74
CA THR A 9 -13.80 0.99 18.28
C THR A 9 -14.13 -0.45 17.89
N ASN A 10 -14.28 -0.73 16.59
CA ASN A 10 -14.58 -2.06 16.12
C ASN A 10 -13.31 -2.89 16.35
N SER A 11 -13.25 -3.60 17.47
CA SER A 11 -12.05 -4.27 17.97
C SER A 11 -11.86 -5.67 17.39
N ARG A 12 -12.56 -5.99 16.29
CA ARG A 12 -12.48 -7.31 15.65
C ARG A 12 -11.08 -7.50 15.06
N PRO A 13 -10.31 -8.50 15.53
CA PRO A 13 -9.01 -8.78 14.96
C PRO A 13 -9.17 -9.27 13.51
N VAL A 14 -8.22 -8.90 12.65
CA VAL A 14 -8.27 -9.26 11.22
C VAL A 14 -7.01 -9.98 10.77
N THR A 15 -7.18 -10.93 9.86
CA THR A 15 -6.09 -11.58 9.14
C THR A 15 -5.94 -10.94 7.76
N ARG A 16 -4.69 -10.70 7.38
CA ARG A 16 -4.33 -10.05 6.12
C ARG A 16 -3.37 -10.93 5.34
N ASN A 17 -3.45 -10.85 4.01
CA ASN A 17 -2.49 -11.52 3.14
C ASN A 17 -1.14 -10.76 3.14
N GLU A 18 -0.13 -11.33 2.47
CA GLU A 18 1.22 -10.75 2.35
C GLU A 18 1.26 -9.36 1.70
N TYR A 19 0.20 -8.96 1.00
CA TYR A 19 0.04 -7.65 0.37
C TYR A 19 -0.76 -6.66 1.23
N GLY A 20 -1.26 -7.07 2.40
CA GLY A 20 -2.07 -6.26 3.31
C GLY A 20 -3.58 -6.30 3.03
N GLY A 21 -4.02 -7.07 2.03
CA GLY A 21 -5.43 -7.26 1.70
C GLY A 21 -6.15 -8.06 2.79
N LEU A 22 -7.36 -7.63 3.11
CA LEU A 22 -8.23 -8.22 4.12
C LEU A 22 -8.82 -9.53 3.64
N GLN A 23 -8.77 -10.56 4.49
CA GLN A 23 -9.50 -11.81 4.25
C GLN A 23 -10.97 -11.62 4.67
N ILE A 24 -11.79 -11.03 3.80
CA ILE A 24 -13.16 -10.61 4.13
C ILE A 24 -14.05 -11.72 4.71
N HIS A 25 -13.87 -12.97 4.25
CA HIS A 25 -14.65 -14.12 4.68
C HIS A 25 -14.36 -14.56 6.12
N THR A 26 -13.27 -14.11 6.73
CA THR A 26 -12.93 -14.45 8.13
C THR A 26 -13.38 -13.41 9.13
N CYS A 27 -13.80 -12.22 8.69
CA CYS A 27 -14.02 -11.07 9.56
C CYS A 27 -15.36 -10.33 9.35
N LEU A 28 -16.05 -10.57 8.23
CA LEU A 28 -17.37 -9.99 7.96
C LEU A 28 -18.49 -11.02 8.07
N SER A 29 -19.63 -10.60 8.64
CA SER A 29 -20.88 -11.36 8.55
C SER A 29 -21.43 -11.36 7.12
N HIS A 30 -22.45 -12.18 6.86
CA HIS A 30 -23.13 -12.20 5.56
C HIS A 30 -23.80 -10.87 5.23
N GLU A 31 -24.41 -10.23 6.23
CA GLU A 31 -25.07 -8.93 6.09
C GLU A 31 -24.05 -7.82 5.81
N GLU A 32 -22.93 -7.80 6.54
CA GLU A 32 -21.84 -6.85 6.30
C GLU A 32 -21.22 -7.04 4.93
N HIS A 33 -21.08 -8.28 4.47
CA HIS A 33 -20.61 -8.57 3.12
C HIS A 33 -21.60 -8.04 2.06
N THR A 34 -22.90 -8.17 2.29
CA THR A 34 -23.93 -7.64 1.38
C THR A 34 -23.91 -6.12 1.36
N ALA A 35 -23.80 -5.47 2.51
CA ALA A 35 -23.66 -4.02 2.63
C ALA A 35 -22.37 -3.50 1.96
N LEU A 36 -21.26 -4.24 2.09
CA LEU A 36 -20.01 -3.94 1.40
C LEU A 36 -20.20 -3.98 -0.13
N GLN A 37 -20.80 -5.04 -0.66
CA GLN A 37 -21.05 -5.16 -2.10
C GLN A 37 -21.95 -4.03 -2.60
N SER A 38 -23.02 -3.72 -1.88
CA SER A 38 -23.91 -2.59 -2.21
C SER A 38 -23.15 -1.25 -2.26
N LEU A 39 -22.24 -1.00 -1.32
CA LEU A 39 -21.41 0.21 -1.33
C LEU A 39 -20.46 0.26 -2.54
N LEU A 40 -19.85 -0.88 -2.91
CA LEU A 40 -18.98 -0.97 -4.09
C LEU A 40 -19.76 -0.76 -5.38
N THR A 41 -20.93 -1.39 -5.52
CA THR A 41 -21.80 -1.24 -6.69
C THR A 41 -22.19 0.22 -6.91
N ARG A 42 -22.62 0.93 -5.85
CA ARG A 42 -22.94 2.35 -5.95
C ARG A 42 -21.74 3.21 -6.40
N ALA A 43 -20.53 2.88 -5.96
CA ALA A 43 -19.32 3.58 -6.40
C ALA A 43 -18.99 3.34 -7.87
N VAL A 44 -19.25 2.14 -8.39
CA VAL A 44 -19.11 1.81 -9.81
C VAL A 44 -20.19 2.48 -10.65
N GLU A 45 -21.46 2.39 -10.23
CA GLU A 45 -22.59 3.02 -10.93
C GLU A 45 -22.48 4.55 -11.00
N ALA A 46 -21.81 5.17 -10.03
CA ALA A 46 -21.50 6.59 -10.02
C ALA A 46 -20.25 6.97 -10.84
N ASP A 47 -19.58 6.02 -11.51
CA ASP A 47 -18.32 6.21 -12.25
C ASP A 47 -17.18 6.78 -11.38
N LEU A 48 -17.18 6.46 -10.08
CA LEU A 48 -16.17 6.91 -9.12
C LEU A 48 -15.17 5.81 -8.75
N LEU A 49 -15.50 4.56 -9.06
CA LEU A 49 -14.63 3.38 -8.94
C LEU A 49 -14.70 2.61 -10.26
N PRO A 50 -13.56 2.24 -10.88
CA PRO A 50 -13.58 1.50 -12.14
C PRO A 50 -14.26 0.13 -11.97
N GLU A 51 -15.05 -0.29 -12.94
CA GLU A 51 -15.69 -1.61 -12.91
C GLU A 51 -14.67 -2.75 -13.05
N THR A 52 -14.89 -3.85 -12.34
CA THR A 52 -14.07 -5.05 -12.49
C THR A 52 -14.35 -5.75 -13.80
N TYR A 53 -13.31 -6.17 -14.51
CA TYR A 53 -13.45 -6.94 -15.74
C TYR A 53 -12.33 -7.97 -15.88
N ILE A 54 -12.57 -8.96 -16.71
CA ILE A 54 -11.56 -9.91 -17.16
C ILE A 54 -11.76 -10.13 -18.66
N GLU A 55 -10.75 -9.78 -19.43
CA GLU A 55 -10.71 -9.96 -20.87
C GLU A 55 -9.56 -10.87 -21.26
N ARG A 56 -9.83 -11.81 -22.16
CA ARG A 56 -8.80 -12.72 -22.65
C ARG A 56 -8.95 -12.91 -24.15
N SER A 57 -7.86 -12.68 -24.87
CA SER A 57 -7.72 -13.00 -26.28
C SER A 57 -6.65 -14.08 -26.49
N ARG A 58 -6.40 -14.42 -27.76
CA ARG A 58 -5.26 -15.29 -28.13
C ARG A 58 -3.89 -14.65 -27.92
N ARG A 59 -3.84 -13.32 -27.75
CA ARG A 59 -2.59 -12.56 -27.65
C ARG A 59 -2.38 -11.95 -26.28
N GLU A 60 -3.46 -11.61 -25.60
CA GLU A 60 -3.41 -10.75 -24.42
C GLU A 60 -4.40 -11.24 -23.38
N PHE A 61 -4.07 -10.95 -22.12
CA PHE A 61 -4.94 -11.11 -20.97
C PHE A 61 -4.94 -9.78 -20.22
N GLU A 62 -6.12 -9.26 -19.94
CA GLU A 62 -6.30 -8.03 -19.17
C GLU A 62 -7.36 -8.24 -18.10
N SER A 63 -7.18 -7.60 -16.94
CA SER A 63 -8.17 -7.64 -15.87
C SER A 63 -8.06 -6.42 -14.98
N LEU A 64 -9.17 -6.07 -14.34
CA LEU A 64 -9.23 -5.15 -13.22
C LEU A 64 -10.00 -5.84 -12.10
N ASN A 65 -9.37 -5.97 -10.93
CA ASN A 65 -9.98 -6.60 -9.76
C ASN A 65 -9.98 -5.67 -8.55
N HIS A 66 -11.03 -5.74 -7.75
CA HIS A 66 -11.10 -5.07 -6.45
C HIS A 66 -10.59 -5.98 -5.34
N HIS A 67 -9.61 -5.49 -4.59
CA HIS A 67 -9.14 -6.12 -3.36
C HIS A 67 -9.46 -5.24 -2.17
N ILE A 68 -10.15 -5.80 -1.19
CA ILE A 68 -10.53 -5.08 0.02
C ILE A 68 -9.33 -5.02 0.95
N TYR A 69 -8.95 -3.81 1.36
CA TYR A 69 -7.87 -3.58 2.30
C TYR A 69 -8.42 -3.33 3.70
N ASP A 70 -9.54 -2.63 3.87
CA ASP A 70 -10.13 -2.48 5.20
C ASP A 70 -11.59 -2.06 5.10
N VAL A 71 -12.40 -2.38 6.11
CA VAL A 71 -13.83 -2.06 6.13
C VAL A 71 -14.15 -1.45 7.49
N LEU A 72 -14.82 -0.30 7.47
CA LEU A 72 -15.38 0.30 8.67
C LEU A 72 -16.87 -0.01 8.72
N VAL A 73 -17.26 -0.77 9.73
CA VAL A 73 -18.66 -1.08 10.03
C VAL A 73 -19.12 -0.27 11.24
N ALA A 74 -20.38 0.16 11.28
CA ALA A 74 -21.08 0.47 12.52
C ALA A 74 -22.56 0.08 12.39
N GLU A 75 -23.16 -0.37 13.49
CA GLU A 75 -24.57 -0.80 13.52
C GLU A 75 -24.91 -1.74 12.34
N GLU A 76 -24.05 -2.74 12.13
CA GLU A 76 -24.16 -3.78 11.06
C GLU A 76 -24.09 -3.23 9.62
N SER A 77 -23.85 -1.93 9.45
CA SER A 77 -23.75 -1.26 8.16
C SER A 77 -22.30 -0.90 7.82
N VAL A 78 -21.93 -1.06 6.55
CA VAL A 78 -20.61 -0.64 6.04
C VAL A 78 -20.63 0.86 5.76
N ILE A 79 -19.84 1.61 6.52
CA ILE A 79 -19.77 3.08 6.43
C ILE A 79 -18.70 3.51 5.42
N ALA A 80 -17.57 2.81 5.42
CA ALA A 80 -16.48 3.12 4.52
C ALA A 80 -15.61 1.90 4.27
N VAL A 81 -14.93 1.88 3.12
CA VAL A 81 -14.04 0.79 2.70
C VAL A 81 -12.80 1.36 2.03
N VAL A 82 -11.65 0.75 2.32
CA VAL A 82 -10.41 0.96 1.57
C VAL A 82 -10.27 -0.17 0.56
N VAL A 83 -10.18 0.17 -0.72
CA VAL A 83 -10.14 -0.77 -1.85
C VAL A 83 -8.88 -0.53 -2.67
N LEU A 84 -8.29 -1.60 -3.19
CA LEU A 84 -7.31 -1.57 -4.28
C LEU A 84 -8.01 -1.98 -5.57
N ALA A 85 -7.99 -1.12 -6.59
CA ALA A 85 -8.19 -1.51 -7.97
C ALA A 85 -6.85 -1.96 -8.56
N LEU A 86 -6.74 -3.26 -8.84
CA LEU A 86 -5.56 -3.88 -9.42
C LEU A 86 -5.82 -4.15 -10.90
N SER A 87 -5.24 -3.33 -11.77
CA SER A 87 -5.19 -3.61 -13.21
C SER A 87 -3.97 -4.47 -13.52
N TYR A 88 -4.19 -5.53 -14.28
CA TYR A 88 -3.17 -6.46 -14.74
C TYR A 88 -3.35 -6.70 -16.23
N TRP A 89 -2.30 -6.47 -17.00
CA TRP A 89 -2.22 -6.82 -18.42
C TRP A 89 -1.00 -7.71 -18.67
N LYS A 90 -1.14 -8.71 -19.55
CA LYS A 90 -0.08 -9.61 -19.97
C LYS A 90 -0.18 -9.91 -21.46
N ASP A 91 0.93 -9.72 -22.17
CA ASP A 91 1.13 -10.32 -23.49
C ASP A 91 1.36 -11.83 -23.29
N LEU A 92 0.59 -12.66 -23.98
CA LEU A 92 0.69 -14.13 -23.87
C LEU A 92 1.75 -14.70 -24.81
N ARG A 93 2.28 -13.89 -25.73
CA ARG A 93 3.33 -14.28 -26.69
C ARG A 93 4.69 -13.72 -26.31
N LYS A 94 4.73 -12.67 -25.49
CA LYS A 94 5.95 -12.04 -24.99
C LYS A 94 5.95 -12.07 -23.47
N GLU A 95 7.12 -12.00 -22.84
CA GLU A 95 7.22 -11.90 -21.38
C GLU A 95 6.95 -10.46 -20.87
N ARG A 96 5.97 -9.77 -21.44
CA ARG A 96 5.62 -8.40 -21.06
C ARG A 96 4.39 -8.40 -20.18
N THR A 97 4.48 -7.70 -19.06
CA THR A 97 3.38 -7.49 -18.13
C THR A 97 3.29 -6.02 -17.74
N ARG A 98 2.08 -5.57 -17.42
CA ARG A 98 1.83 -4.25 -16.84
C ARG A 98 0.91 -4.42 -15.64
N ILE A 99 1.30 -3.83 -14.51
CA ILE A 99 0.52 -3.86 -13.28
C ILE A 99 0.32 -2.43 -12.83
N GLN A 100 -0.93 -2.05 -12.60
CA GLN A 100 -1.28 -0.76 -12.00
C GLN A 100 -2.12 -0.98 -10.74
N LYS A 101 -1.80 -0.22 -9.71
CA LYS A 101 -2.43 -0.29 -8.40
C LYS A 101 -2.93 1.08 -8.02
N THR A 102 -4.25 1.23 -7.93
CA THR A 102 -4.88 2.47 -7.46
C THR A 102 -5.69 2.17 -6.21
N TYR A 103 -5.49 2.95 -5.17
CA TYR A 103 -6.15 2.75 -3.88
C TYR A 103 -7.22 3.80 -3.70
N PHE A 104 -8.37 3.39 -3.18
CA PHE A 104 -9.53 4.25 -2.98
C PHE A 104 -10.05 4.12 -1.56
N LEU A 105 -10.44 5.24 -0.95
CA LEU A 105 -11.36 5.29 0.16
C LEU A 105 -12.75 5.56 -0.41
N ILE A 106 -13.70 4.67 -0.13
CA ILE A 106 -15.10 4.81 -0.49
C ILE A 106 -15.88 5.02 0.80
N GLN A 107 -16.75 6.02 0.83
CA GLN A 107 -17.58 6.38 1.97
C GLN A 107 -19.04 6.43 1.55
N GLY A 108 -19.93 5.84 2.34
CA GLY A 108 -21.36 6.08 2.21
C GLY A 108 -21.72 7.51 2.61
N ALA A 109 -22.59 8.15 1.84
CA ALA A 109 -23.24 9.40 2.21
C ALA A 109 -24.64 9.13 2.78
N SER A 110 -25.23 10.12 3.45
CA SER A 110 -26.53 9.99 4.12
C SER A 110 -27.74 9.94 3.18
N ASP A 111 -27.55 10.23 1.90
CA ASP A 111 -28.56 10.36 0.85
C ASP A 111 -28.45 9.24 -0.21
N ASP A 112 -28.03 8.05 0.22
CA ASP A 112 -27.64 6.93 -0.66
C ASP A 112 -26.47 7.22 -1.62
N GLY A 113 -25.91 8.43 -1.60
CA GLY A 113 -24.72 8.79 -2.34
C GLY A 113 -23.46 8.10 -1.85
N VAL A 114 -22.40 8.25 -2.63
CA VAL A 114 -21.07 7.73 -2.30
C VAL A 114 -20.01 8.79 -2.58
N LYS A 115 -19.00 8.83 -1.72
CA LYS A 115 -17.81 9.66 -1.91
C LYS A 115 -16.61 8.74 -2.07
N VAL A 116 -15.85 8.94 -3.16
CA VAL A 116 -14.62 8.20 -3.42
C VAL A 116 -13.45 9.17 -3.41
N THR A 117 -12.34 8.76 -2.80
CA THR A 117 -11.09 9.53 -2.75
C THR A 117 -9.93 8.60 -3.07
N GLU A 118 -9.13 8.95 -4.06
CA GLU A 118 -7.89 8.23 -4.36
C GLU A 118 -6.87 8.45 -3.23
N LEU A 119 -6.16 7.39 -2.86
CA LEU A 119 -5.21 7.35 -1.77
C LEU A 119 -3.78 7.19 -2.31
N ASP A 120 -2.80 7.72 -1.56
CA ASP A 120 -1.40 7.43 -1.83
C ASP A 120 -1.11 5.92 -1.66
N GLY A 121 -0.93 5.23 -2.78
CA GLY A 121 -0.73 3.79 -2.79
C GLY A 121 0.56 3.33 -2.11
N ARG A 122 1.62 4.16 -2.08
CA ARG A 122 2.91 3.79 -1.48
C ARG A 122 2.79 3.57 0.03
N THR A 123 2.00 4.40 0.69
CA THR A 123 1.82 4.33 2.15
C THR A 123 0.62 3.46 2.54
N CYS A 124 -0.41 3.37 1.71
CA CYS A 124 -1.60 2.55 2.00
C CYS A 124 -1.29 1.09 2.29
N ALA A 125 -0.59 0.42 1.36
CA ALA A 125 -0.25 -1.00 1.55
C ALA A 125 0.65 -1.23 2.77
N LYS A 126 1.56 -0.29 3.07
CA LYS A 126 2.44 -0.39 4.24
C LYS A 126 1.67 -0.24 5.55
N ARG A 127 0.71 0.69 5.62
CA ARG A 127 -0.15 0.87 6.80
C ARG A 127 -1.08 -0.31 7.01
N ALA A 128 -1.66 -0.83 5.92
CA ALA A 128 -2.56 -1.98 5.97
C ALA A 128 -1.93 -3.20 6.66
N LYS A 129 -0.63 -3.43 6.47
CA LYS A 129 0.08 -4.53 7.14
C LYS A 129 0.23 -4.37 8.66
N ASN A 130 0.06 -3.15 9.20
CA ASN A 130 0.29 -2.85 10.62
C ASN A 130 -1.01 -2.68 11.41
N VAL A 131 -2.17 -2.84 10.78
CA VAL A 131 -3.47 -2.67 11.45
C VAL A 131 -4.05 -4.02 11.87
N PRO A 132 -4.01 -4.36 13.17
CA PRO A 132 -4.53 -5.63 13.67
C PRO A 132 -6.06 -5.69 13.73
N ALA A 133 -6.76 -4.55 13.68
CA ALA A 133 -8.21 -4.49 13.86
C ALA A 133 -8.94 -3.99 12.61
N LEU A 134 -10.19 -4.44 12.45
CA LEU A 134 -11.08 -4.06 11.37
C LEU A 134 -11.43 -2.55 11.46
N GLY A 135 -11.32 -1.86 10.33
CA GLY A 135 -11.69 -0.44 10.21
C GLY A 135 -10.62 0.54 10.70
N GLN A 136 -9.50 0.06 11.23
CA GLN A 136 -8.43 0.93 11.73
C GLN A 136 -7.70 1.68 10.60
N LEU A 137 -7.46 1.03 9.45
CA LEU A 137 -6.89 1.71 8.28
C LEU A 137 -7.91 2.68 7.67
N THR A 138 -9.18 2.30 7.63
CA THR A 138 -10.24 3.18 7.14
C THR A 138 -10.35 4.44 8.00
N ARG A 139 -10.33 4.30 9.34
CA ARG A 139 -10.31 5.43 10.29
C ARG A 139 -9.13 6.35 10.12
N HIS A 140 -7.97 5.82 9.75
CA HIS A 140 -6.81 6.65 9.42
C HIS A 140 -7.09 7.59 8.26
N TYR A 141 -7.65 7.09 7.17
CA TYR A 141 -7.97 7.92 6.01
C TYR A 141 -9.18 8.84 6.23
N LEU A 142 -10.03 8.52 7.21
CA LEU A 142 -11.07 9.42 7.70
C LEU A 142 -10.55 10.50 8.67
N GLY A 143 -9.26 10.47 9.02
CA GLY A 143 -8.66 11.42 9.97
C GLY A 143 -9.02 11.17 11.44
N LEU A 144 -9.57 10.01 11.77
CA LEU A 144 -10.04 9.66 13.11
C LEU A 144 -8.94 9.03 13.99
N GLU A 145 -8.07 8.21 13.41
CA GLU A 145 -7.03 7.49 14.15
C GLU A 145 -5.74 7.36 13.33
N PRO A 146 -4.61 7.93 13.75
CA PRO A 146 -3.38 7.87 12.96
C PRO A 146 -2.75 6.47 12.97
N VAL A 147 -2.59 5.86 11.80
CA VAL A 147 -1.83 4.62 11.62
C VAL A 147 -0.44 4.94 11.08
N LYS A 148 0.59 4.57 11.84
CA LYS A 148 1.98 4.70 11.41
C LYS A 148 2.37 3.55 10.48
N CYS A 149 3.21 3.85 9.50
CA CYS A 149 3.98 2.80 8.83
C CYS A 149 5.00 2.23 9.82
N ALA A 150 5.10 0.91 9.91
CA ALA A 150 6.21 0.28 10.61
C ALA A 150 7.53 0.79 10.03
N THR A 151 8.47 1.14 10.90
CA THR A 151 9.82 1.46 10.50
C THR A 151 10.41 0.21 9.83
N PRO A 152 10.88 0.29 8.58
CA PRO A 152 11.50 -0.87 7.95
C PRO A 152 12.65 -1.34 8.82
N TYR A 153 12.65 -2.61 9.19
CA TYR A 153 13.79 -3.22 9.83
C TYR A 153 14.90 -3.33 8.79
N VAL A 154 15.88 -2.43 8.90
CA VAL A 154 17.14 -2.54 8.17
C VAL A 154 18.12 -3.10 9.18
N GLU A 155 18.57 -4.34 8.95
CA GLU A 155 19.66 -4.91 9.73
C GLU A 155 20.85 -3.96 9.60
N THR A 156 21.20 -3.30 10.71
CA THR A 156 22.36 -2.41 10.73
C THR A 156 23.60 -3.29 10.63
N ARG A 157 24.30 -3.21 9.49
CA ARG A 157 25.55 -3.92 9.28
C ARG A 157 26.69 -2.90 9.40
N ILE A 158 27.81 -3.33 9.99
CA ILE A 158 28.99 -2.47 10.13
C ILE A 158 29.91 -2.74 8.94
N GLY A 159 30.27 -1.67 8.23
CA GLY A 159 31.16 -1.71 7.09
C GLY A 159 32.42 -0.90 7.31
N TYR A 160 33.52 -1.44 6.81
CA TYR A 160 34.81 -0.78 6.84
C TYR A 160 35.19 -0.38 5.42
N LYS A 161 35.31 0.92 5.17
CA LYS A 161 35.85 1.45 3.90
C LYS A 161 37.36 1.62 4.03
N VAL A 162 38.11 1.03 3.12
CA VAL A 162 39.56 1.23 3.04
C VAL A 162 39.81 2.62 2.43
N VAL A 163 40.49 3.47 3.20
CA VAL A 163 40.87 4.82 2.78
C VAL A 163 42.38 4.95 2.70
N ALA A 164 42.85 5.67 1.70
CA ALA A 164 44.23 6.11 1.56
C ALA A 164 44.33 7.60 1.89
N ARG A 165 45.51 8.04 2.35
CA ARG A 165 45.82 9.46 2.56
C ARG A 165 46.61 9.98 1.36
N THR A 166 46.14 11.05 0.72
CA THR A 166 46.88 11.72 -0.36
C THR A 166 48.09 12.47 0.20
N PRO A 167 49.07 12.88 -0.64
CA PRO A 167 50.20 13.72 -0.20
C PRO A 167 49.79 15.01 0.50
N GLU A 168 48.62 15.56 0.14
CA GLU A 168 48.03 16.77 0.72
C GLU A 168 47.26 16.48 2.03
N GLY A 169 47.26 15.24 2.50
CA GLY A 169 46.63 14.82 3.75
C GLY A 169 45.15 14.49 3.66
N THR A 170 44.55 14.51 2.46
CA THR A 170 43.12 14.22 2.24
C THR A 170 42.85 12.71 2.31
N LEU A 171 41.76 12.30 2.95
CA LEU A 171 41.31 10.90 2.91
C LEU A 171 40.53 10.65 1.63
N VAL A 172 40.94 9.65 0.87
CA VAL A 172 40.27 9.19 -0.35
C VAL A 172 40.03 7.70 -0.29
N SER A 173 38.99 7.23 -0.96
CA SER A 173 38.74 5.82 -1.15
C SER A 173 39.89 5.15 -1.89
N ALA A 174 40.37 4.01 -1.40
CA ALA A 174 41.45 3.26 -2.05
C ALA A 174 41.02 2.59 -3.37
N TYR A 175 39.72 2.55 -3.67
CA TYR A 175 39.17 1.87 -4.85
C TYR A 175 38.93 2.83 -6.02
N ASP A 176 38.23 3.93 -5.79
CA ASP A 176 37.79 4.90 -6.81
C ASP A 176 38.40 6.30 -6.62
N GLY A 177 39.24 6.51 -5.60
CA GLY A 177 39.89 7.80 -5.34
C GLY A 177 38.94 8.90 -4.87
N SER A 178 37.65 8.59 -4.65
CA SER A 178 36.69 9.61 -4.22
C SER A 178 36.95 10.09 -2.80
N VAL A 179 36.79 11.39 -2.58
CA VAL A 179 37.04 12.03 -1.27
C VAL A 179 36.14 11.41 -0.20
N TYR A 180 36.76 10.99 0.90
CA TYR A 180 36.07 10.51 2.09
C TYR A 180 36.05 11.59 3.16
N LYS A 181 34.86 12.00 3.58
CA LYS A 181 34.65 12.96 4.66
C LYS A 181 34.22 12.21 5.91
N PRO A 182 35.06 12.17 6.97
CA PRO A 182 34.65 11.62 8.26
C PRO A 182 33.33 12.27 8.73
N GLU A 183 32.50 11.51 9.43
CA GLU A 183 31.22 11.97 10.03
C GLU A 183 30.11 12.38 9.05
N VAL A 184 30.36 12.33 7.74
CA VAL A 184 29.35 12.59 6.71
C VAL A 184 28.87 11.25 6.14
N TRP A 185 27.63 10.90 6.44
CA TRP A 185 26.96 9.76 5.80
C TRP A 185 26.84 9.98 4.29
N ARG A 186 27.36 9.03 3.51
CA ARG A 186 27.27 9.04 2.05
C ARG A 186 26.25 7.98 1.65
N SER A 187 25.23 8.38 0.88
CA SER A 187 24.23 7.48 0.32
C SER A 187 24.38 7.49 -1.20
N GLU A 188 24.68 6.34 -1.79
CA GLU A 188 24.85 6.17 -3.23
C GLU A 188 24.03 5.00 -3.72
N ALA A 189 23.41 5.15 -4.89
CA ALA A 189 22.67 4.08 -5.54
C ALA A 189 23.66 3.06 -6.13
N ALA A 190 23.41 1.77 -5.89
CA ALA A 190 24.19 0.71 -6.51
C ALA A 190 24.04 0.76 -8.05
N GLN A 191 25.16 0.72 -8.77
CA GLN A 191 25.23 0.63 -10.24
C GLN A 191 25.62 -0.81 -10.65
N ASP A 192 25.34 -1.17 -11.91
CA ASP A 192 25.52 -2.54 -12.43
C ASP A 192 26.98 -3.02 -12.48
N ASP A 193 27.97 -2.12 -12.42
CA ASP A 193 29.41 -2.40 -12.52
C ASP A 193 30.19 -2.26 -11.19
N HIS A 194 29.48 -2.18 -10.06
CA HIS A 194 30.08 -2.08 -8.73
C HIS A 194 30.88 -3.34 -8.34
N SER A 195 32.15 -3.38 -8.73
CA SER A 195 33.07 -4.51 -8.55
C SER A 195 34.16 -4.26 -7.51
N GLY A 196 33.86 -3.50 -6.45
CA GLY A 196 34.83 -3.32 -5.37
C GLY A 196 34.44 -2.26 -4.36
N GLY A 197 33.78 -2.70 -3.30
CA GLY A 197 33.62 -1.91 -2.09
C GLY A 197 32.63 -2.59 -1.18
N PHE A 198 33.05 -3.02 0.00
CA PHE A 198 32.11 -3.46 1.02
C PHE A 198 31.19 -2.29 1.37
N TYR A 199 29.95 -2.38 0.91
CA TYR A 199 28.84 -1.56 1.36
C TYR A 199 28.17 -2.28 2.52
N TYR A 200 28.23 -1.66 3.69
CA TYR A 200 27.30 -1.89 4.79
C TYR A 200 26.86 -0.52 5.29
#